data_AF-A0A5J4WJR0-F1
#
_entry.id   AF-A0A5J4WJR0-F1
#
_cell.length_a   1.000
_cell.length_b   1.000
_cell.length_c   1.000
_cell.angle_alpha   90.00
_cell.angle_beta   90.00
_cell.angle_gamma   90.00
#
_symmetry.space_group_name_H-M   'P 1'
#
loop_
_entity.id
_entity.type
_entity.pdbx_description
1 polymer ?
#
loop_
_entity_poly.entity_id
_entity_poly.type
_entity_poly.pdbx_seq_one_letter_code
_entity_poly.pdbx_strand_id
1 'polypeptide(L)'
;MTTPAKLFIGDLNFKTTEETIRNLFETVGTVNNVKIPKKNGKQLEYGFIEMADVESAKRALSQLDGHELNGRRIKRDPNSQHDLGTRIPELIILIMKERIFQIIHLNCPPEINCQQCINVPQSPTLIELKSATFQTLNDVSKYNQGFKGMLQKDLNFVLHLTHILIWFASQYQFIKETNSQEQNNQQLQESSSSLSLIASSLNLLSNLIRDNDNIRQTVIKTANFLYSLTTLTMCQLGIHFNQQYDLQAFTIRISSRSCLCSIRSNGDASDHTELANAGYYNALIFAFSTAGGVGEEQDEEIGWNLDYIFKFLRSLNLGTHSLPHQLIPLLFKRIFEQVEEEGGNEEVDSQLINRGYGQSRNSMEYMASRTRGAILNFYIDLSTREPRWYY
;
A
#
# COMPACT_ATOMS: atom_id res chain seq x y z
N MET A 1 -31.83 -10.93 6.08
CA MET A 1 -31.30 -12.31 5.91
C MET A 1 -30.02 -12.39 6.74
N THR A 2 -29.92 -13.33 7.68
CA THR A 2 -28.70 -13.54 8.47
C THR A 2 -27.71 -14.38 7.68
N THR A 3 -26.42 -14.03 7.72
CA THR A 3 -25.37 -14.78 7.03
C THR A 3 -24.78 -15.81 7.98
N PRO A 4 -24.89 -17.13 7.68
CA PRO A 4 -24.34 -18.18 8.54
C PRO A 4 -22.81 -18.13 8.55
N ALA A 5 -22.22 -18.52 9.67
CA ALA A 5 -20.82 -18.30 9.98
C ALA A 5 -20.18 -19.58 10.53
N LYS A 6 -19.07 -20.03 9.93
CA LYS A 6 -18.39 -21.28 10.31
C LYS A 6 -17.22 -21.00 11.24
N LEU A 7 -17.20 -21.69 12.37
CA LEU A 7 -16.18 -21.67 13.40
C LEU A 7 -15.36 -22.95 13.37
N PHE A 8 -14.08 -22.83 13.68
CA PHE A 8 -13.21 -23.96 14.04
C PHE A 8 -12.97 -23.97 15.55
N ILE A 9 -12.99 -25.16 16.13
CA ILE A 9 -12.61 -25.42 17.52
C ILE A 9 -11.64 -26.59 17.59
N GLY A 10 -10.54 -26.42 18.32
CA GLY A 10 -9.49 -27.42 18.51
C GLY A 10 -9.30 -27.82 19.97
N ASP A 11 -8.37 -28.77 20.19
CA ASP A 11 -8.04 -29.36 21.49
C ASP A 11 -9.21 -30.10 22.14
N LEU A 12 -10.07 -30.71 21.31
CA LEU A 12 -11.23 -31.46 21.78
C LEU A 12 -10.79 -32.82 22.36
N ASN A 13 -11.44 -33.22 23.45
CA ASN A 13 -11.29 -34.56 24.00
C ASN A 13 -12.00 -35.59 23.09
N PHE A 14 -11.45 -36.79 22.96
CA PHE A 14 -12.07 -37.92 22.24
C PHE A 14 -13.44 -38.35 22.78
N LYS A 15 -13.82 -37.91 23.99
CA LYS A 15 -15.16 -38.13 24.56
C LYS A 15 -16.17 -37.05 24.16
N THR A 16 -15.71 -35.95 23.58
CA THR A 16 -16.58 -34.84 23.18
C THR A 16 -17.44 -35.24 21.98
N THR A 17 -18.75 -35.00 22.10
CA THR A 17 -19.73 -35.29 21.05
C THR A 17 -20.20 -34.01 20.36
N GLU A 18 -20.66 -34.13 19.12
CA GLU A 18 -21.25 -33.01 18.37
C GLU A 18 -22.43 -32.37 19.14
N GLU A 19 -23.21 -33.18 19.87
CA GLU A 19 -24.31 -32.71 20.72
C GLU A 19 -23.82 -31.89 21.92
N THR A 20 -22.76 -32.32 22.62
CA THR A 20 -22.20 -31.51 23.72
C THR A 20 -21.67 -30.16 23.26
N ILE A 21 -21.06 -30.12 22.07
CA ILE A 21 -20.60 -28.87 21.45
C ILE A 21 -21.79 -28.00 21.06
N ARG A 22 -22.80 -28.59 20.41
CA ARG A 22 -24.03 -27.89 20.02
C ARG A 22 -24.69 -27.20 21.22
N ASN A 23 -24.93 -27.96 22.29
CA ASN A 23 -25.58 -27.44 23.50
C ASN A 23 -24.79 -26.28 24.13
N LEU A 24 -23.44 -26.37 24.14
CA LEU A 24 -22.60 -25.29 24.64
C LEU A 24 -22.70 -24.03 23.76
N PHE A 25 -22.64 -24.17 22.45
CA PHE A 25 -22.66 -23.03 21.52
C PHE A 25 -24.06 -22.41 21.37
N GLU A 26 -25.12 -23.20 21.57
CA GLU A 26 -26.51 -22.72 21.62
C GLU A 26 -26.78 -21.78 22.80
N THR A 27 -25.92 -21.77 23.83
CA THR A 27 -26.00 -20.75 24.89
C THR A 27 -25.69 -19.33 24.42
N VAL A 28 -24.99 -19.18 23.28
CA VAL A 28 -24.55 -17.89 22.74
C VAL A 28 -25.39 -17.44 21.54
N GLY A 29 -25.94 -18.39 20.77
CA GLY A 29 -26.84 -18.13 19.65
C GLY A 29 -27.18 -19.40 18.87
N THR A 30 -28.07 -19.28 17.87
CA THR A 30 -28.57 -20.43 17.11
C THR A 30 -27.45 -21.14 16.35
N VAL A 31 -27.36 -22.47 16.51
CA VAL A 31 -26.40 -23.33 15.81
C VAL A 31 -27.09 -24.08 14.66
N ASN A 32 -26.65 -23.84 13.43
CA ASN A 32 -27.14 -24.56 12.25
C ASN A 32 -26.54 -25.98 12.19
N ASN A 33 -25.23 -26.11 12.38
CA ASN A 33 -24.53 -27.39 12.20
C ASN A 33 -23.34 -27.55 13.15
N VAL A 34 -23.01 -28.79 13.50
CA VAL A 34 -21.79 -29.16 14.23
C VAL A 34 -21.22 -30.42 13.61
N LYS A 35 -19.91 -30.45 13.35
CA LYS A 35 -19.24 -31.61 12.78
C LYS A 35 -17.87 -31.85 13.41
N ILE A 36 -17.65 -33.06 13.93
CA ILE A 36 -16.35 -33.55 14.39
C ILE A 36 -15.83 -34.56 13.35
N PRO A 37 -14.81 -34.21 12.54
CA PRO A 37 -14.26 -35.13 11.55
C PRO A 37 -13.69 -36.40 12.19
N LYS A 38 -13.77 -37.51 11.46
CA LYS A 38 -13.20 -38.80 11.84
C LYS A 38 -12.20 -39.27 10.79
N LYS A 39 -11.06 -39.81 11.22
CA LYS A 39 -10.06 -40.47 10.38
C LYS A 39 -9.89 -41.91 10.85
N ASN A 40 -10.07 -42.88 9.95
CA ASN A 40 -10.03 -44.32 10.26
C ASN A 40 -10.94 -44.70 11.44
N GLY A 41 -12.16 -44.13 11.48
CA GLY A 41 -13.13 -44.38 12.55
C GLY A 41 -12.85 -43.65 13.88
N LYS A 42 -11.68 -43.03 14.05
CA LYS A 42 -11.33 -42.25 15.25
C LYS A 42 -11.66 -40.78 15.06
N GLN A 43 -12.26 -40.15 16.07
CA GLN A 43 -12.48 -38.71 16.09
C GLN A 43 -11.15 -37.97 16.11
N LEU A 44 -11.09 -36.88 15.35
CA LEU A 44 -10.00 -35.92 15.41
C LEU A 44 -10.25 -34.95 16.56
N GLU A 45 -9.18 -34.36 17.09
CA GLU A 45 -9.22 -33.46 18.25
C GLU A 45 -9.68 -32.03 17.88
N TYR A 46 -10.52 -31.89 16.85
CA TYR A 46 -11.06 -30.63 16.39
C TYR A 46 -12.45 -30.81 15.75
N GLY A 47 -13.19 -29.71 15.63
CA GLY A 47 -14.53 -29.69 15.07
C GLY A 47 -14.86 -28.36 14.40
N PHE A 48 -15.95 -28.38 13.64
CA PHE A 48 -16.50 -27.20 12.97
C PHE A 48 -17.92 -26.95 13.43
N ILE A 49 -18.28 -25.68 13.61
CA ILE A 49 -19.61 -25.24 14.05
C ILE A 49 -20.11 -24.20 13.06
N GLU A 50 -21.34 -24.30 12.62
CA GLU A 50 -21.99 -23.29 11.78
C GLU A 50 -23.05 -22.56 12.62
N MET A 51 -22.78 -21.31 12.96
CA MET A 51 -23.73 -20.43 13.65
C MET A 51 -24.67 -19.79 12.64
N ALA A 52 -25.89 -19.45 13.06
CA ALA A 52 -26.90 -18.82 12.20
C ALA A 52 -26.53 -17.39 11.75
N ASP A 53 -25.73 -16.69 12.54
CA ASP A 53 -25.27 -15.34 12.24
C ASP A 53 -23.84 -15.06 12.75
N VAL A 54 -23.18 -14.11 12.09
CA VAL A 54 -21.80 -13.69 12.36
C VAL A 54 -21.60 -13.12 13.77
N GLU A 55 -22.58 -12.38 14.30
CA GLU A 55 -22.42 -11.72 15.61
C GLU A 55 -22.46 -12.74 16.74
N SER A 56 -23.36 -13.72 16.65
CA SER A 56 -23.38 -14.88 17.54
C SER A 56 -22.07 -15.68 17.45
N ALA A 57 -21.51 -15.83 16.25
CA ALA A 57 -20.23 -16.51 16.04
C ALA A 57 -19.05 -15.77 16.70
N LYS A 58 -18.98 -14.44 16.57
CA LYS A 58 -17.97 -13.60 17.23
C LYS A 58 -18.09 -13.68 18.76
N ARG A 59 -19.31 -13.59 19.30
CA ARG A 59 -19.56 -13.75 20.74
C ARG A 59 -19.13 -15.13 21.23
N ALA A 60 -19.45 -16.18 20.47
CA ALA A 60 -19.09 -17.55 20.83
C ALA A 60 -17.56 -17.73 20.90
N LEU A 61 -16.82 -17.20 19.92
CA LEU A 61 -15.36 -17.20 19.97
C LEU A 61 -14.78 -16.41 21.13
N SER A 62 -15.41 -15.31 21.54
CA SER A 62 -14.92 -14.51 22.67
C SER A 62 -15.23 -15.13 24.02
N GLN A 63 -16.38 -15.80 24.16
CA GLN A 63 -16.87 -16.32 25.44
C GLN A 63 -16.43 -17.76 25.71
N LEU A 64 -16.29 -18.57 24.67
CA LEU A 64 -16.05 -20.01 24.80
C LEU A 64 -14.61 -20.42 24.50
N ASP A 65 -13.75 -19.50 24.04
CA ASP A 65 -12.32 -19.75 23.93
C ASP A 65 -11.71 -19.96 25.33
N GLY A 66 -10.98 -21.05 25.51
CA GLY A 66 -10.45 -21.48 26.80
C GLY A 66 -11.47 -22.15 27.73
N HIS A 67 -12.74 -22.28 27.33
CA HIS A 67 -13.77 -22.95 28.12
C HIS A 67 -13.44 -24.43 28.28
N GLU A 68 -13.56 -24.95 29.51
CA GLU A 68 -13.28 -26.35 29.79
C GLU A 68 -14.45 -27.24 29.35
N LEU A 69 -14.16 -28.24 28.52
CA LEU A 69 -15.12 -29.23 28.05
C LEU A 69 -14.46 -30.61 28.13
N ASN A 70 -15.03 -31.49 28.95
CA ASN A 70 -14.49 -32.84 29.18
C ASN A 70 -13.01 -32.86 29.61
N GLY A 71 -12.61 -31.92 30.46
CA GLY A 71 -11.25 -31.81 31.00
C GLY A 71 -10.20 -31.28 30.03
N ARG A 72 -10.60 -30.78 28.85
CA ARG A 72 -9.72 -30.02 27.94
C ARG A 72 -10.30 -28.63 27.69
N ARG A 73 -9.44 -27.66 27.40
CA ARG A 73 -9.87 -26.30 27.09
C ARG A 73 -10.04 -26.16 25.59
N ILE A 74 -11.22 -25.73 25.16
CA ILE A 74 -11.49 -25.43 23.75
C ILE A 74 -10.52 -24.35 23.31
N LYS A 75 -9.86 -24.57 22.17
CA LYS A 75 -9.01 -23.56 21.53
C LYS A 75 -9.65 -23.10 20.24
N ARG A 76 -9.80 -21.79 20.06
CA ARG A 76 -10.08 -21.23 18.72
C ARG A 76 -8.88 -21.40 17.80
N ASP A 77 -9.14 -21.42 16.49
CA ASP A 77 -8.07 -21.21 15.52
C ASP A 77 -7.62 -19.74 15.59
N PRO A 78 -6.33 -19.44 15.85
CA PRO A 78 -5.83 -18.07 15.85
C PRO A 78 -6.10 -17.32 14.53
N ASN A 79 -6.31 -18.02 13.42
CA ASN A 79 -6.62 -17.42 12.12
C ASN A 79 -8.13 -17.22 11.87
N SER A 80 -9.03 -17.79 12.70
CA SER A 80 -10.48 -17.79 12.45
C SER A 80 -11.17 -16.42 12.60
N GLN A 81 -10.56 -15.45 13.31
CA GLN A 81 -11.10 -14.09 13.38
C GLN A 81 -11.09 -13.38 12.02
N HIS A 82 -10.19 -13.77 11.10
CA HIS A 82 -10.13 -13.19 9.77
C HIS A 82 -11.32 -13.58 8.88
N ASP A 83 -12.00 -14.70 9.13
CA ASP A 83 -13.04 -15.21 8.21
C ASP A 83 -14.47 -14.79 8.58
N LEU A 84 -14.71 -14.43 9.84
CA LEU A 84 -16.08 -14.23 10.35
C LEU A 84 -16.63 -12.83 10.11
N GLY A 85 -15.77 -11.81 9.97
CA GLY A 85 -16.17 -10.41 9.75
C GLY A 85 -15.89 -9.87 8.35
N THR A 86 -15.31 -10.66 7.45
CA THR A 86 -14.76 -10.19 6.17
C THR A 86 -15.50 -10.74 4.95
N ARG A 87 -16.27 -11.81 5.09
CA ARG A 87 -16.91 -12.46 3.94
C ARG A 87 -18.01 -11.58 3.36
N ILE A 88 -17.76 -11.04 2.18
CA ILE A 88 -18.75 -10.27 1.43
C ILE A 88 -19.81 -11.23 0.88
N PRO A 89 -21.11 -10.96 1.09
CA PRO A 89 -22.19 -11.68 0.43
C PRO A 89 -21.98 -11.73 -1.08
N GLU A 90 -22.16 -12.90 -1.70
CA GLU A 90 -21.95 -13.09 -3.15
C GLU A 90 -22.74 -12.10 -4.00
N LEU A 91 -23.95 -11.72 -3.56
CA LEU A 91 -24.77 -10.70 -4.20
C LEU A 91 -24.09 -9.32 -4.25
N ILE A 92 -23.38 -8.93 -3.18
CA ILE A 92 -22.63 -7.66 -3.16
C ILE A 92 -21.45 -7.74 -4.12
N ILE A 93 -20.74 -8.87 -4.17
CA ILE A 93 -19.65 -9.10 -5.14
C ILE A 93 -20.18 -8.95 -6.57
N LEU A 94 -21.36 -9.53 -6.86
CA LEU A 94 -22.00 -9.44 -8.16
C LEU A 94 -22.36 -8.00 -8.53
N ILE A 95 -23.01 -7.27 -7.61
CA ILE A 95 -23.37 -5.85 -7.81
C ILE A 95 -22.13 -5.01 -8.10
N MET A 96 -21.03 -5.23 -7.35
CA MET A 96 -19.78 -4.51 -7.57
C MET A 96 -19.23 -4.75 -8.98
N LYS A 97 -19.17 -6.00 -9.42
CA LYS A 97 -18.64 -6.36 -10.75
C LYS A 97 -19.54 -5.90 -11.90
N GLU A 98 -20.85 -6.04 -11.76
CA GLU A 98 -21.79 -5.74 -12.86
C GLU A 98 -22.08 -4.25 -12.99
N ARG A 99 -21.96 -3.46 -11.92
CA ARG A 99 -22.39 -2.06 -11.91
C ARG A 99 -21.26 -1.08 -11.65
N ILE A 100 -20.55 -1.26 -10.54
CA ILE A 100 -19.51 -0.32 -10.13
C ILE A 100 -18.27 -0.45 -11.01
N PHE A 101 -17.89 -1.68 -11.35
CA PHE A 101 -16.68 -1.91 -12.13
C PHE A 101 -16.80 -1.48 -13.60
N GLN A 102 -18.02 -1.34 -14.12
CA GLN A 102 -18.24 -0.78 -15.45
C GLN A 102 -17.71 0.66 -15.56
N ILE A 103 -17.70 1.42 -14.47
CA ILE A 103 -17.17 2.79 -14.41
C ILE A 103 -15.64 2.81 -14.65
N ILE A 104 -14.93 1.75 -14.26
CA ILE A 104 -13.48 1.62 -14.50
C ILE A 104 -13.20 1.58 -15.99
N HIS A 105 -14.11 0.98 -16.77
CA HIS A 105 -13.94 0.79 -18.21
C HIS A 105 -14.33 2.00 -19.06
N LEU A 106 -14.79 3.10 -18.44
CA LEU A 106 -15.07 4.34 -19.15
C LEU A 106 -13.77 4.99 -19.61
N ASN A 107 -13.62 5.18 -20.92
CA ASN A 107 -12.43 5.76 -21.56
C ASN A 107 -11.13 5.06 -21.10
N CYS A 108 -11.08 3.73 -21.25
CA CYS A 108 -9.86 2.97 -21.01
C CYS A 108 -8.71 3.47 -21.90
N PRO A 109 -7.46 3.52 -21.39
CA PRO A 109 -6.30 3.76 -22.22
C PRO A 109 -6.23 2.74 -23.38
N PRO A 110 -5.89 3.15 -24.61
CA PRO A 110 -5.86 2.23 -25.74
C PRO A 110 -4.81 1.12 -25.56
N GLU A 111 -3.76 1.36 -24.78
CA GLU A 111 -2.65 0.43 -24.55
C GLU A 111 -3.07 -0.86 -23.84
N ILE A 112 -4.19 -0.86 -23.11
CA ILE A 112 -4.68 -2.06 -22.42
C ILE A 112 -5.60 -2.93 -23.28
N ASN A 113 -5.92 -2.54 -24.51
CA ASN A 113 -6.80 -3.29 -25.43
C ASN A 113 -8.08 -3.82 -24.74
N CYS A 114 -8.71 -2.97 -23.92
CA CYS A 114 -9.81 -3.38 -23.06
C CYS A 114 -11.07 -3.70 -23.88
N GLN A 115 -11.49 -4.97 -23.88
CA GLN A 115 -12.70 -5.43 -24.59
C GLN A 115 -14.00 -4.87 -24.00
N GLN A 116 -13.96 -4.43 -22.74
CA GLN A 116 -15.10 -3.85 -22.03
C GLN A 116 -15.10 -2.32 -22.08
N CYS A 117 -14.19 -1.71 -22.86
CA CYS A 117 -14.08 -0.26 -22.94
C CYS A 117 -15.38 0.37 -23.45
N ILE A 118 -15.84 1.39 -22.72
CA ILE A 118 -16.98 2.21 -23.10
C ILE A 118 -16.44 3.62 -23.36
N ASN A 119 -16.43 4.01 -24.63
CA ASN A 119 -15.98 5.35 -25.04
C ASN A 119 -17.11 6.36 -24.88
N VAL A 120 -16.87 7.39 -24.08
CA VAL A 120 -17.78 8.50 -23.82
C VAL A 120 -17.05 9.83 -23.96
N PRO A 121 -17.73 10.93 -24.33
CA PRO A 121 -17.11 12.25 -24.37
C PRO A 121 -16.44 12.60 -23.03
N GLN A 122 -15.16 12.97 -23.08
CA GLN A 122 -14.44 13.38 -21.89
C GLN A 122 -15.06 14.66 -21.32
N SER A 123 -15.32 14.67 -20.01
CA SER A 123 -15.82 15.85 -19.30
C SER A 123 -15.27 15.87 -17.87
N PRO A 124 -15.13 17.05 -17.24
CA PRO A 124 -14.72 17.14 -15.84
C PRO A 124 -15.59 16.28 -14.91
N THR A 125 -16.91 16.27 -15.14
CA THR A 125 -17.88 15.46 -14.37
C THR A 125 -17.61 13.96 -14.48
N LEU A 126 -17.21 13.47 -15.65
CA LEU A 126 -16.82 12.06 -15.82
C LEU A 126 -15.56 11.73 -15.01
N ILE A 127 -14.57 12.63 -15.01
CA ILE A 127 -13.34 12.46 -14.24
C ILE A 127 -13.65 12.44 -12.73
N GLU A 128 -14.50 13.35 -12.26
CA GLU A 128 -14.96 13.40 -10.88
C GLU A 128 -15.72 12.13 -10.48
N LEU A 129 -16.58 11.59 -11.36
CA LEU A 129 -17.28 10.33 -11.11
C LEU A 129 -16.31 9.16 -10.95
N LYS A 130 -15.30 9.06 -11.82
CA LYS A 130 -14.26 8.03 -11.70
C LYS A 130 -13.46 8.20 -10.41
N SER A 131 -13.10 9.45 -10.07
CA SER A 131 -12.37 9.80 -8.85
C SER A 131 -13.13 9.40 -7.59
N ALA A 132 -14.41 9.78 -7.49
CA ALA A 132 -15.29 9.41 -6.39
C ALA A 132 -15.49 7.89 -6.27
N THR A 133 -15.56 7.20 -7.41
CA THR A 133 -15.64 5.73 -7.45
C THR A 133 -14.39 5.11 -6.84
N PHE A 134 -13.20 5.51 -7.26
CA PHE A 134 -11.94 4.97 -6.73
C PHE A 134 -11.73 5.32 -5.26
N GLN A 135 -12.10 6.53 -4.84
CA GLN A 135 -12.06 6.92 -3.43
C GLN A 135 -12.98 6.03 -2.58
N THR A 136 -14.20 5.78 -3.05
CA THR A 136 -15.16 4.88 -2.36
C THR A 136 -14.60 3.46 -2.23
N LEU A 137 -14.03 2.91 -3.32
CA LEU A 137 -13.39 1.59 -3.29
C LEU A 137 -12.22 1.54 -2.30
N ASN A 138 -11.42 2.60 -2.23
CA ASN A 138 -10.32 2.71 -1.29
C ASN A 138 -10.80 2.76 0.16
N ASP A 139 -11.79 3.58 0.46
CA ASP A 139 -12.27 3.74 1.81
C ASP A 139 -12.94 2.46 2.33
N VAL A 140 -13.75 1.77 1.52
CA VAL A 140 -14.31 0.47 1.91
C VAL A 140 -13.22 -0.59 2.11
N SER A 141 -12.19 -0.62 1.25
CA SER A 141 -11.10 -1.59 1.36
C SER A 141 -10.17 -1.37 2.55
N LYS A 142 -10.12 -0.16 3.14
CA LYS A 142 -9.38 0.09 4.39
C LYS A 142 -10.01 -0.60 5.59
N TYR A 143 -11.35 -0.64 5.64
CA TYR A 143 -12.09 -1.18 6.80
C TYR A 143 -12.56 -2.61 6.63
N ASN A 144 -12.61 -3.14 5.39
CA ASN A 144 -13.06 -4.48 5.11
C ASN A 144 -12.01 -5.29 4.35
N GLN A 145 -11.32 -6.20 5.05
CA GLN A 145 -10.26 -7.03 4.48
C GLN A 145 -10.77 -8.01 3.41
N GLY A 146 -12.00 -8.49 3.49
CA GLY A 146 -12.56 -9.35 2.44
C GLY A 146 -12.94 -8.55 1.20
N PHE A 147 -13.34 -7.28 1.35
CA PHE A 147 -13.48 -6.35 0.23
C PHE A 147 -12.16 -6.06 -0.44
N LYS A 148 -11.14 -5.74 0.35
CA LYS A 148 -9.78 -5.61 -0.14
C LYS A 148 -9.34 -6.87 -0.90
N GLY A 149 -9.50 -8.05 -0.30
CA GLY A 149 -9.18 -9.33 -0.94
C GLY A 149 -9.98 -9.61 -2.22
N MET A 150 -11.23 -9.15 -2.31
CA MET A 150 -12.02 -9.22 -3.55
C MET A 150 -11.42 -8.35 -4.65
N LEU A 151 -11.10 -7.08 -4.34
CA LEU A 151 -10.45 -6.19 -5.30
C LEU A 151 -9.10 -6.74 -5.75
N GLN A 152 -8.33 -7.28 -4.81
CA GLN A 152 -6.98 -7.79 -5.08
C GLN A 152 -6.94 -9.03 -5.99
N LYS A 153 -8.05 -9.78 -6.07
CA LYS A 153 -8.17 -10.94 -6.98
C LYS A 153 -8.40 -10.54 -8.44
N ASP A 154 -8.81 -9.30 -8.69
CA ASP A 154 -9.07 -8.79 -10.04
C ASP A 154 -7.83 -8.06 -10.57
N LEU A 155 -6.90 -8.80 -11.20
CA LEU A 155 -5.68 -8.20 -11.75
C LEU A 155 -5.97 -7.23 -12.92
N ASN A 156 -7.08 -7.44 -13.64
CA ASN A 156 -7.48 -6.52 -14.71
C ASN A 156 -7.83 -5.16 -14.13
N PHE A 157 -8.51 -5.11 -12.98
CA PHE A 157 -8.77 -3.86 -12.29
C PHE A 157 -7.47 -3.10 -11.96
N VAL A 158 -6.47 -3.80 -11.42
CA VAL A 158 -5.15 -3.20 -11.11
C VAL A 158 -4.49 -2.64 -12.36
N LEU A 159 -4.54 -3.37 -13.49
CA LEU A 159 -3.98 -2.88 -14.76
C LEU A 159 -4.66 -1.60 -15.26
N HIS A 160 -5.97 -1.45 -15.07
CA HIS A 160 -6.65 -0.20 -15.44
C HIS A 160 -6.16 0.97 -14.58
N LEU A 161 -5.97 0.74 -13.27
CA LEU A 161 -5.41 1.76 -12.37
C LEU A 161 -3.98 2.14 -12.78
N THR A 162 -3.10 1.17 -13.08
CA THR A 162 -1.71 1.45 -13.45
C THR A 162 -1.61 2.23 -14.76
N HIS A 163 -2.40 1.90 -15.77
CA HIS A 163 -2.34 2.58 -17.06
C HIS A 163 -2.89 4.01 -17.04
N ILE A 164 -3.88 4.31 -16.18
CA ILE A 164 -4.30 5.70 -15.93
C ILE A 164 -3.12 6.53 -15.39
N LEU A 165 -2.32 5.95 -14.49
CA LEU A 165 -1.16 6.62 -13.90
C LEU A 165 -0.01 6.79 -14.90
N ILE A 166 0.26 5.77 -15.71
CA ILE A 166 1.29 5.83 -16.78
C ILE A 166 0.95 6.91 -17.78
N TRP A 167 -0.30 6.92 -18.26
CA TRP A 167 -0.75 7.91 -19.23
C TRP A 167 -0.56 9.33 -18.66
N PHE A 168 -1.02 9.59 -17.44
CA PHE A 168 -0.87 10.91 -16.82
C PHE A 168 0.59 11.32 -16.61
N ALA A 169 1.45 10.40 -16.14
CA ALA A 169 2.87 10.69 -15.96
C ALA A 169 3.55 11.04 -17.29
N SER A 170 3.19 10.37 -18.39
CA SER A 170 3.71 10.69 -19.73
C SER A 170 3.31 12.09 -20.19
N GLN A 171 2.06 12.50 -19.94
CA GLN A 171 1.58 13.85 -20.28
C GLN A 171 2.28 14.91 -19.44
N TYR A 172 2.44 14.65 -18.14
CA TYR A 172 3.14 15.56 -17.23
C TYR A 172 4.59 15.80 -17.65
N GLN A 173 5.32 14.74 -18.00
CA GLN A 173 6.70 14.84 -18.46
C GLN A 173 6.80 15.65 -19.77
N PHE A 174 5.91 15.38 -20.73
CA PHE A 174 5.87 16.12 -21.99
C PHE A 174 5.64 17.63 -21.77
N ILE A 175 4.74 18.01 -20.86
CA ILE A 175 4.47 19.42 -20.52
C ILE A 175 5.69 20.08 -19.89
N LYS A 176 6.40 19.37 -19.00
CA LYS A 176 7.62 19.89 -18.36
C LYS A 176 8.75 20.16 -19.36
N GLU A 177 8.87 19.35 -20.40
CA GLU A 177 9.92 19.47 -21.43
C GLU A 177 9.60 20.56 -22.48
N THR A 178 8.33 20.90 -22.69
CA THR A 178 7.90 21.82 -23.75
C THR A 178 7.64 23.26 -23.31
N ASN A 179 7.44 23.53 -22.00
CA ASN A 179 7.00 24.85 -21.53
C ASN A 179 8.03 25.62 -20.70
N SER A 180 8.56 26.70 -21.27
CA SER A 180 9.16 27.84 -20.54
C SER A 180 8.07 28.80 -20.05
N GLN A 181 7.72 28.71 -18.77
CA GLN A 181 7.01 29.64 -17.86
C GLN A 181 5.69 30.37 -18.27
N GLU A 182 5.40 30.72 -19.52
CA GLU A 182 4.29 31.65 -19.86
C GLU A 182 2.95 31.00 -20.27
N GLN A 183 2.90 29.70 -20.61
CA GLN A 183 1.64 29.01 -20.99
C GLN A 183 0.89 28.36 -19.81
N ASN A 184 1.35 28.57 -18.57
CA ASN A 184 0.90 27.86 -17.38
C ASN A 184 -0.62 27.96 -17.08
N ASN A 185 -1.28 29.10 -17.26
CA ASN A 185 -2.53 29.34 -16.52
C ASN A 185 -3.81 28.70 -17.10
N GLN A 186 -3.90 28.35 -18.38
CA GLN A 186 -5.14 27.78 -18.97
C GLN A 186 -5.16 26.24 -19.00
N GLN A 187 -4.06 25.57 -19.30
CA GLN A 187 -3.99 24.09 -19.27
C GLN A 187 -3.94 23.52 -17.84
N LEU A 188 -3.44 24.28 -16.85
CA LEU A 188 -3.41 23.84 -15.45
C LEU A 188 -4.79 23.90 -14.76
N GLN A 189 -5.73 24.72 -15.24
CA GLN A 189 -7.04 24.86 -14.59
C GLN A 189 -8.00 23.70 -14.92
N GLU A 190 -7.92 23.11 -16.12
CA GLU A 190 -8.60 21.86 -16.49
C GLU A 190 -8.00 20.62 -15.78
N SER A 191 -6.82 20.77 -15.14
CA SER A 191 -6.09 19.67 -14.51
C SER A 191 -6.49 19.35 -13.07
N SER A 192 -7.28 20.18 -12.38
CA SER A 192 -7.69 19.87 -10.99
C SER A 192 -8.56 18.61 -10.89
N SER A 193 -9.51 18.45 -11.81
CA SER A 193 -10.33 17.23 -11.87
C SER A 193 -9.48 16.00 -12.18
N SER A 194 -8.51 16.11 -13.10
CA SER A 194 -7.61 15.00 -13.44
C SER A 194 -6.67 14.64 -12.29
N LEU A 195 -6.11 15.61 -11.56
CA LEU A 195 -5.30 15.36 -10.37
C LEU A 195 -6.08 14.60 -9.29
N SER A 196 -7.36 14.92 -9.09
CA SER A 196 -8.20 14.17 -8.14
C SER A 196 -8.33 12.68 -8.52
N LEU A 197 -8.45 12.39 -9.82
CA LEU A 197 -8.51 11.02 -10.33
C LEU A 197 -7.17 10.29 -10.11
N ILE A 198 -6.04 10.97 -10.33
CA ILE A 198 -4.71 10.40 -10.11
C ILE A 198 -4.48 10.14 -8.61
N ALA A 199 -4.82 11.09 -7.74
CA ALA A 199 -4.71 10.95 -6.30
C ALA A 199 -5.56 9.78 -5.77
N SER A 200 -6.82 9.68 -6.18
CA SER A 200 -7.70 8.58 -5.77
C SER A 200 -7.22 7.22 -6.32
N SER A 201 -6.71 7.19 -7.56
CA SER A 201 -6.11 5.99 -8.17
C SER A 201 -4.88 5.51 -7.40
N LEU A 202 -3.94 6.42 -7.08
CA LEU A 202 -2.73 6.09 -6.31
C LEU A 202 -3.04 5.62 -4.90
N ASN A 203 -3.97 6.30 -4.21
CA ASN A 203 -4.38 5.91 -2.87
C ASN A 203 -4.98 4.49 -2.83
N LEU A 204 -5.85 4.19 -3.79
CA LEU A 204 -6.42 2.85 -3.92
C LEU A 204 -5.33 1.82 -4.25
N LEU A 205 -4.48 2.11 -5.22
CA LEU A 205 -3.42 1.20 -5.65
C LEU A 205 -2.42 0.93 -4.51
N SER A 206 -2.02 1.96 -3.76
CA SER A 206 -1.16 1.84 -2.58
C SER A 206 -1.77 0.88 -1.54
N ASN A 207 -3.07 1.03 -1.25
CA ASN A 207 -3.75 0.13 -0.33
C ASN A 207 -3.82 -1.32 -0.85
N LEU A 208 -3.96 -1.52 -2.16
CA LEU A 208 -4.04 -2.85 -2.79
C LEU A 208 -2.68 -3.55 -2.89
N ILE A 209 -1.59 -2.81 -3.17
CA ILE A 209 -0.22 -3.35 -3.20
C ILE A 209 0.20 -3.82 -1.80
N ARG A 210 -0.18 -3.09 -0.76
CA ARG A 210 0.19 -3.41 0.62
C ARG A 210 -0.28 -4.81 1.00
N ASP A 211 0.68 -5.65 1.36
CA ASP A 211 0.52 -7.05 1.77
C ASP A 211 0.01 -8.00 0.67
N ASN A 212 0.28 -7.71 -0.62
CA ASN A 212 -0.11 -8.60 -1.72
C ASN A 212 0.99 -8.78 -2.78
N ASP A 213 1.60 -9.96 -2.78
CA ASP A 213 2.71 -10.31 -3.68
C ASP A 213 2.31 -10.35 -5.15
N ASN A 214 1.11 -10.85 -5.48
CA ASN A 214 0.66 -10.98 -6.87
C ASN A 214 0.47 -9.61 -7.53
N ILE A 215 -0.11 -8.67 -6.80
CA ILE A 215 -0.30 -7.30 -7.28
C ILE A 215 1.05 -6.62 -7.40
N ARG A 216 1.92 -6.73 -6.39
CA ARG A 216 3.29 -6.18 -6.46
C ARG A 216 4.01 -6.66 -7.73
N GLN A 217 4.01 -7.96 -7.99
CA GLN A 217 4.63 -8.52 -9.17
C GLN A 217 3.99 -8.06 -10.48
N THR A 218 2.67 -7.89 -10.49
CA THR A 218 1.95 -7.36 -11.66
C THR A 218 2.33 -5.91 -11.95
N VAL A 219 2.37 -5.05 -10.93
CA VAL A 219 2.71 -3.63 -11.12
C VAL A 219 4.17 -3.42 -11.50
N ILE A 220 5.10 -4.22 -10.96
CA ILE A 220 6.53 -4.18 -11.34
C ILE A 220 6.70 -4.56 -12.82
N LYS A 221 6.00 -5.62 -13.27
CA LYS A 221 6.07 -6.10 -14.66
C LYS A 221 5.31 -5.22 -15.65
N THR A 222 4.51 -4.27 -15.18
CA THR A 222 3.80 -3.33 -16.04
C THR A 222 4.81 -2.31 -16.59
N ALA A 223 5.01 -2.32 -17.91
CA ALA A 223 5.96 -1.45 -18.57
C ALA A 223 5.75 0.02 -18.21
N ASN A 224 6.84 0.75 -17.96
CA ASN A 224 6.88 2.17 -17.58
C ASN A 224 6.19 2.53 -16.26
N PHE A 225 5.60 1.57 -15.53
CA PHE A 225 4.84 1.89 -14.32
C PHE A 225 5.74 2.43 -13.20
N LEU A 226 6.86 1.76 -12.90
CA LEU A 226 7.80 2.21 -11.87
C LEU A 226 8.43 3.58 -12.21
N TYR A 227 8.76 3.80 -13.49
CA TYR A 227 9.23 5.10 -13.96
C TYR A 227 8.15 6.18 -13.76
N SER A 228 6.90 5.88 -14.12
CA SER A 228 5.76 6.78 -13.94
C SER A 228 5.54 7.15 -12.47
N LEU A 229 5.58 6.17 -11.55
CA LEU A 229 5.51 6.44 -10.11
C LEU A 229 6.65 7.34 -9.64
N THR A 230 7.87 7.09 -10.13
CA THR A 230 9.06 7.88 -9.80
C THR A 230 8.88 9.33 -10.27
N THR A 231 8.40 9.56 -11.50
CA THR A 231 8.05 10.90 -12.00
C THR A 231 6.99 11.57 -11.13
N LEU A 232 5.96 10.84 -10.70
CA LEU A 232 4.85 11.39 -9.91
C LEU A 232 5.23 11.75 -8.47
N THR A 233 6.33 11.19 -7.92
CA THR A 233 6.88 11.68 -6.64
C THR A 233 7.30 13.15 -6.70
N MET A 234 7.50 13.67 -7.92
CA MET A 234 7.91 15.04 -8.20
C MET A 234 6.80 15.88 -8.85
N CYS A 235 5.57 15.37 -8.84
CA CYS A 235 4.45 16.03 -9.49
C CYS A 235 4.28 17.46 -8.95
N GLN A 236 4.46 18.43 -9.86
CA GLN A 236 4.18 19.86 -9.67
C GLN A 236 4.91 20.50 -8.49
N LEU A 237 6.07 19.97 -8.13
CA LEU A 237 6.91 20.55 -7.08
C LEU A 237 7.44 21.93 -7.51
N GLY A 238 7.30 22.94 -6.67
CA GLY A 238 7.67 24.34 -6.96
C GLY A 238 6.62 25.14 -7.75
N ILE A 239 5.42 24.60 -7.96
CA ILE A 239 4.32 25.27 -8.67
C ILE A 239 3.17 25.51 -7.69
N HIS A 240 2.96 26.77 -7.32
CA HIS A 240 1.85 27.19 -6.45
C HIS A 240 0.74 27.83 -7.27
N PHE A 241 -0.43 27.18 -7.33
CA PHE A 241 -1.57 27.71 -8.08
C PHE A 241 -2.71 28.11 -7.15
N ASN A 242 -3.23 27.17 -6.35
CA ASN A 242 -4.21 27.42 -5.31
C ASN A 242 -4.18 26.31 -4.26
N GLN A 243 -4.74 26.56 -3.09
CA GLN A 243 -4.69 25.62 -1.96
C GLN A 243 -5.21 24.21 -2.30
N GLN A 244 -6.33 24.10 -3.04
CA GLN A 244 -6.91 22.80 -3.39
C GLN A 244 -6.03 22.04 -4.38
N TYR A 245 -5.44 22.75 -5.34
CA TYR A 245 -4.52 22.23 -6.32
C TYR A 245 -3.24 21.71 -5.65
N ASP A 246 -2.64 22.54 -4.80
CA ASP A 246 -1.40 22.23 -4.09
C ASP A 246 -1.59 21.02 -3.16
N LEU A 247 -2.75 20.90 -2.50
CA LEU A 247 -3.14 19.72 -1.72
C LEU A 247 -3.24 18.43 -2.55
N GLN A 248 -3.77 18.52 -3.78
CA GLN A 248 -3.88 17.37 -4.68
C GLN A 248 -2.50 16.94 -5.21
N ALA A 249 -1.67 17.89 -5.63
CA ALA A 249 -0.29 17.64 -6.04
C ALA A 249 0.51 16.97 -4.90
N PHE A 250 0.40 17.52 -3.69
CA PHE A 250 0.96 16.92 -2.48
C PHE A 250 0.48 15.48 -2.26
N THR A 251 -0.83 15.25 -2.36
CA THR A 251 -1.40 13.90 -2.22
C THR A 251 -0.82 12.93 -3.25
N ILE A 252 -0.67 13.34 -4.51
CA ILE A 252 -0.07 12.51 -5.57
C ILE A 252 1.37 12.14 -5.22
N ARG A 253 2.18 13.09 -4.73
CA ARG A 253 3.57 12.83 -4.34
C ARG A 253 3.64 11.79 -3.23
N ILE A 254 2.88 11.97 -2.15
CA ILE A 254 2.85 11.05 -1.01
C ILE A 254 2.36 9.66 -1.42
N SER A 255 1.23 9.58 -2.13
CA SER A 255 0.66 8.29 -2.52
C SER A 255 1.57 7.53 -3.48
N SER A 256 2.31 8.23 -4.36
CA SER A 256 3.34 7.64 -5.22
C SER A 256 4.50 7.06 -4.42
N ARG A 257 5.01 7.82 -3.43
CA ARG A 257 6.07 7.34 -2.51
C ARG A 257 5.61 6.14 -1.70
N SER A 258 4.36 6.15 -1.21
CA SER A 258 3.76 5.03 -0.49
C SER A 258 3.68 3.75 -1.34
N CYS A 259 3.29 3.86 -2.62
CA CYS A 259 3.33 2.74 -3.57
C CYS A 259 4.74 2.16 -3.69
N LEU A 260 5.73 3.01 -3.98
CA LEU A 260 7.12 2.59 -4.15
C LEU A 260 7.71 1.96 -2.87
N CYS A 261 7.39 2.52 -1.70
CA CYS A 261 7.80 1.98 -0.41
C CYS A 261 7.16 0.62 -0.11
N SER A 262 5.90 0.43 -0.49
CA SER A 262 5.20 -0.85 -0.35
C SER A 262 5.79 -1.93 -1.27
N ILE A 263 6.17 -1.54 -2.49
CA ILE A 263 6.89 -2.42 -3.43
C ILE A 263 8.25 -2.82 -2.84
N ARG A 264 9.02 -1.86 -2.33
CA ARG A 264 10.35 -2.09 -1.75
C ARG A 264 10.30 -2.97 -0.50
N SER A 265 9.43 -2.64 0.47
CA SER A 265 9.45 -3.26 1.80
C SER A 265 9.14 -4.75 1.77
N ASN A 266 8.38 -5.19 0.77
CA ASN A 266 7.97 -6.58 0.57
C ASN A 266 8.66 -7.23 -0.65
N GLY A 267 9.59 -6.52 -1.31
CA GLY A 267 10.21 -6.94 -2.55
C GLY A 267 11.49 -7.76 -2.37
N ASP A 268 11.76 -8.64 -3.33
CA ASP A 268 13.00 -9.41 -3.39
C ASP A 268 14.13 -8.65 -4.11
N ALA A 269 15.22 -9.36 -4.42
CA ALA A 269 16.37 -8.72 -5.06
C ALA A 269 16.14 -8.23 -6.50
N SER A 270 15.27 -8.93 -7.22
CA SER A 270 14.87 -8.53 -8.57
C SER A 270 14.02 -7.26 -8.50
N ASP A 271 13.07 -7.22 -7.57
CA ASP A 271 12.18 -6.08 -7.37
C ASP A 271 12.98 -4.79 -7.07
N HIS A 272 14.06 -4.91 -6.29
CA HIS A 272 14.91 -3.76 -5.94
C HIS A 272 15.77 -3.29 -7.12
N THR A 273 16.17 -4.20 -8.00
CA THR A 273 16.89 -3.87 -9.23
C THR A 273 16.00 -3.08 -10.19
N GLU A 274 14.74 -3.50 -10.34
CA GLU A 274 13.75 -2.79 -11.17
C GLU A 274 13.46 -1.38 -10.62
N LEU A 275 13.31 -1.25 -9.30
CA LEU A 275 13.16 0.06 -8.65
C LEU A 275 14.37 0.98 -8.91
N ALA A 276 15.59 0.43 -8.81
CA ALA A 276 16.82 1.18 -9.07
C ALA A 276 16.86 1.70 -10.51
N ASN A 277 16.58 0.82 -11.48
CA ASN A 277 16.56 1.15 -12.91
C ASN A 277 15.48 2.20 -13.24
N ALA A 278 14.37 2.19 -12.51
CA ALA A 278 13.30 3.18 -12.65
C ALA A 278 13.63 4.56 -12.05
N GLY A 279 14.76 4.73 -11.36
CA GLY A 279 15.18 6.00 -10.76
C GLY A 279 14.62 6.25 -9.36
N TYR A 280 14.06 5.22 -8.69
CA TYR A 280 13.42 5.35 -7.38
C TYR A 280 14.30 6.04 -6.33
N TYR A 281 15.57 5.65 -6.24
CA TYR A 281 16.47 6.19 -5.23
C TYR A 281 16.81 7.66 -5.46
N ASN A 282 16.98 8.06 -6.73
CA ASN A 282 17.18 9.47 -7.09
C ASN A 282 15.96 10.32 -6.73
N ALA A 283 14.75 9.78 -6.93
CA ALA A 283 13.52 10.47 -6.56
C ALA A 283 13.34 10.62 -5.04
N LEU A 284 13.73 9.62 -4.25
CA LEU A 284 13.72 9.73 -2.79
C LEU A 284 14.68 10.82 -2.30
N ILE A 285 15.87 10.91 -2.89
CA ILE A 285 16.87 11.93 -2.55
C ILE A 285 16.35 13.31 -2.90
N PHE A 286 15.83 13.49 -4.12
CA PHE A 286 15.29 14.77 -4.54
C PHE A 286 14.12 15.22 -3.65
N ALA A 287 13.17 14.32 -3.37
CA ALA A 287 12.06 14.60 -2.46
C ALA A 287 12.55 15.06 -1.09
N PHE A 288 13.63 14.45 -0.62
CA PHE A 288 14.27 14.80 0.63
C PHE A 288 14.99 16.15 0.57
N SER A 289 15.84 16.40 -0.42
CA SER A 289 16.60 17.65 -0.59
C SER A 289 15.70 18.88 -0.76
N THR A 290 14.43 18.69 -1.13
CA THR A 290 13.44 19.76 -1.31
C THR A 290 12.47 19.92 -0.14
N ALA A 291 12.55 19.07 0.88
CA ALA A 291 11.58 18.96 1.96
C ALA A 291 11.51 20.19 2.90
N GLY A 292 12.61 20.90 3.15
CA GLY A 292 12.69 22.01 4.11
C GLY A 292 12.88 23.39 3.52
N GLY A 293 13.25 23.49 2.23
CA GLY A 293 13.47 24.79 1.57
C GLY A 293 12.21 25.47 1.03
N VAL A 294 11.17 24.70 0.68
CA VAL A 294 10.02 25.22 -0.11
C VAL A 294 8.72 25.35 0.71
N GLY A 295 8.64 24.76 1.91
CA GLY A 295 7.41 24.77 2.72
C GLY A 295 6.23 24.03 2.09
N GLU A 296 6.48 23.24 1.04
CA GLU A 296 5.50 22.47 0.27
C GLU A 296 5.21 21.08 0.85
N GLU A 297 6.05 20.60 1.77
CA GLU A 297 5.88 19.31 2.45
C GLU A 297 5.54 19.51 3.94
N GLN A 298 4.65 18.66 4.48
CA GLN A 298 4.25 18.71 5.88
C GLN A 298 5.27 17.96 6.77
N ASP A 299 5.48 18.41 8.01
CA ASP A 299 6.46 17.82 8.94
C ASP A 299 6.35 16.29 9.07
N GLU A 300 5.14 15.72 9.07
CA GLU A 300 4.96 14.26 9.15
C GLU A 300 5.56 13.53 7.94
N GLU A 301 5.40 14.11 6.75
CA GLU A 301 5.92 13.55 5.49
C GLU A 301 7.45 13.67 5.43
N ILE A 302 8.00 14.80 5.86
CA ILE A 302 9.46 14.97 5.99
C ILE A 302 10.01 13.89 6.93
N GLY A 303 9.31 13.61 8.03
CA GLY A 303 9.64 12.52 8.95
C GLY A 303 9.62 11.13 8.30
N TRP A 304 8.62 10.85 7.46
CA TRP A 304 8.52 9.58 6.71
C TRP A 304 9.60 9.47 5.63
N ASN A 305 9.90 10.54 4.91
CA ASN A 305 10.98 10.61 3.93
C ASN A 305 12.34 10.33 4.59
N LEU A 306 12.60 10.94 5.75
CA LEU A 306 13.79 10.65 6.55
C LEU A 306 13.86 9.16 6.97
N ASP A 307 12.74 8.55 7.38
CA ASP A 307 12.70 7.11 7.69
C ASP A 307 13.00 6.23 6.49
N TYR A 308 12.44 6.56 5.32
CA TYR A 308 12.66 5.81 4.09
C TYR A 308 14.12 5.87 3.65
N ILE A 309 14.74 7.05 3.73
CA ILE A 309 16.17 7.22 3.43
C ILE A 309 17.04 6.48 4.43
N PHE A 310 16.77 6.64 5.72
CA PHE A 310 17.52 5.93 6.75
C PHE A 310 17.47 4.42 6.51
N LYS A 311 16.28 3.86 6.26
CA LYS A 311 16.11 2.44 5.96
C LYS A 311 16.87 2.04 4.70
N PHE A 312 16.85 2.88 3.68
CA PHE A 312 17.58 2.65 2.43
C PHE A 312 19.11 2.65 2.62
N LEU A 313 19.68 3.69 3.21
CA LEU A 313 21.11 3.80 3.51
C LEU A 313 21.57 2.67 4.46
N ARG A 314 20.74 2.28 5.42
CA ARG A 314 21.01 1.15 6.29
C ARG A 314 21.04 -0.18 5.54
N SER A 315 20.06 -0.42 4.67
CA SER A 315 20.03 -1.63 3.82
C SER A 315 21.26 -1.72 2.92
N LEU A 316 21.66 -0.58 2.37
CA LEU A 316 22.88 -0.42 1.59
C LEU A 316 24.16 -0.70 2.40
N ASN A 317 24.29 -0.16 3.62
CA ASN A 317 25.47 -0.33 4.48
C ASN A 317 25.60 -1.74 5.07
N LEU A 318 24.48 -2.40 5.40
CA LEU A 318 24.49 -3.72 6.03
C LEU A 318 24.56 -4.89 5.04
N GLY A 319 24.48 -4.63 3.72
CA GLY A 319 24.46 -5.69 2.70
C GLY A 319 23.28 -6.67 2.86
N THR A 320 22.25 -6.32 3.64
CA THR A 320 21.16 -7.22 3.99
C THR A 320 20.23 -7.40 2.79
N HIS A 321 20.36 -8.55 2.13
CA HIS A 321 19.44 -9.23 1.20
C HIS A 321 18.50 -8.33 0.39
N SER A 322 18.98 -7.73 -0.71
CA SER A 322 18.14 -7.45 -1.90
C SER A 322 18.84 -6.73 -3.06
N LEU A 323 19.92 -5.97 -2.89
CA LEU A 323 20.56 -5.34 -4.06
C LEU A 323 21.68 -6.24 -4.62
N PRO A 324 21.76 -6.46 -5.95
CA PRO A 324 22.88 -7.19 -6.54
C PRO A 324 24.19 -6.51 -6.18
N HIS A 325 25.18 -7.27 -5.68
CA HIS A 325 26.48 -6.75 -5.21
C HIS A 325 27.20 -5.88 -6.26
N GLN A 326 26.94 -6.09 -7.54
CA GLN A 326 27.51 -5.31 -8.65
C GLN A 326 26.86 -3.93 -8.82
N LEU A 327 25.60 -3.78 -8.43
CA LEU A 327 24.82 -2.55 -8.59
C LEU A 327 25.08 -1.57 -7.44
N ILE A 328 25.42 -2.12 -6.27
CA ILE A 328 25.62 -1.40 -5.02
C ILE A 328 26.64 -0.25 -5.19
N PRO A 329 27.89 -0.45 -5.67
CA PRO A 329 28.90 0.63 -5.73
C PRO A 329 28.56 1.78 -6.70
N LEU A 330 27.94 1.46 -7.84
CA LEU A 330 27.59 2.44 -8.88
C LEU A 330 26.39 3.30 -8.46
N LEU A 331 25.37 2.68 -7.87
CA LEU A 331 24.26 3.41 -7.27
C LEU A 331 24.77 4.29 -6.13
N PHE A 332 25.60 3.75 -5.25
CA PHE A 332 26.18 4.48 -4.12
C PHE A 332 26.88 5.78 -4.53
N LYS A 333 27.75 5.71 -5.55
CA LYS A 333 28.48 6.90 -6.01
C LYS A 333 27.51 7.96 -6.57
N ARG A 334 26.59 7.56 -7.45
CA ARG A 334 25.61 8.48 -8.07
C ARG A 334 24.69 9.13 -7.03
N ILE A 335 24.20 8.33 -6.09
CA ILE A 335 23.31 8.76 -5.00
C ILE A 335 23.98 9.83 -4.16
N PHE A 336 25.25 9.61 -3.81
CA PHE A 336 25.99 10.51 -2.94
C PHE A 336 26.34 11.83 -3.63
N GLU A 337 26.81 11.77 -4.88
CA GLU A 337 27.02 12.96 -5.72
C GLU A 337 25.73 13.81 -5.79
N GLN A 338 24.57 13.17 -5.96
CA GLN A 338 23.29 13.87 -6.00
C GLN A 338 22.89 14.50 -4.66
N VAL A 339 23.09 13.81 -3.53
CA VAL A 339 22.81 14.37 -2.19
C VAL A 339 23.65 15.61 -1.92
N GLU A 340 24.92 15.61 -2.34
CA GLU A 340 25.81 16.76 -2.19
C GLU A 340 25.43 17.90 -3.15
N GLU A 341 25.16 17.60 -4.42
CA GLU A 341 24.76 18.59 -5.43
C GLU A 341 23.43 19.28 -5.11
N GLU A 342 22.46 18.55 -4.53
CA GLU A 342 21.12 19.07 -4.23
C GLU A 342 21.00 19.72 -2.85
N GLY A 343 22.10 19.80 -2.07
CA GLY A 343 22.08 20.38 -0.72
C GLY A 343 21.36 19.51 0.32
N GLY A 344 21.32 18.20 0.10
CA GLY A 344 20.64 17.27 0.98
C GLY A 344 21.24 17.19 2.38
N ASN A 345 22.56 17.40 2.55
CA ASN A 345 23.16 17.39 3.89
C ASN A 345 22.67 18.56 4.74
N GLU A 346 22.60 19.74 4.13
CA GLU A 346 22.09 20.97 4.71
C GLU A 346 20.62 20.82 5.08
N GLU A 347 19.85 20.12 4.25
CA GLU A 347 18.45 19.80 4.51
C GLU A 347 18.31 18.88 5.73
N VAL A 348 19.10 17.80 5.86
CA VAL A 348 19.07 16.93 7.06
C VAL A 348 19.39 17.76 8.31
N ASP A 349 20.41 18.59 8.23
CA ASP A 349 20.87 19.40 9.35
C ASP A 349 19.82 20.45 9.75
N SER A 350 19.07 20.99 8.79
CA SER A 350 17.94 21.90 9.07
C SER A 350 16.81 21.22 9.84
N GLN A 351 16.57 19.93 9.57
CA GLN A 351 15.53 19.15 10.25
C GLN A 351 15.94 18.70 11.67
N LEU A 352 17.22 18.76 12.03
CA LEU A 352 17.67 18.53 13.42
C LEU A 352 17.14 19.58 14.39
N ILE A 353 16.88 20.79 13.91
CA ILE A 353 16.35 21.91 14.70
C ILE A 353 14.85 22.12 14.48
N ASN A 354 14.24 21.41 13.52
CA ASN A 354 12.80 21.46 13.28
C ASN A 354 12.05 20.83 14.47
N ARG A 355 11.15 21.62 15.07
CA ARG A 355 10.41 21.24 16.28
C ARG A 355 9.10 20.51 15.98
N GLY A 356 8.67 20.45 14.71
CA GLY A 356 7.45 19.80 14.25
C GLY A 356 6.14 20.36 14.86
N TYR A 357 5.00 19.92 14.33
CA TYR A 357 3.68 20.07 14.96
C TYR A 357 3.29 18.80 15.78
N GLY A 358 3.18 18.91 17.11
CA GLY A 358 2.54 17.89 17.98
C GLY A 358 3.46 16.90 18.72
N GLN A 359 2.92 15.74 19.15
CA GLN A 359 3.61 14.71 19.96
C GLN A 359 4.87 14.09 19.27
N SER A 360 5.18 14.48 18.04
CA SER A 360 6.31 14.00 17.23
C SER A 360 7.63 14.75 17.49
N ARG A 361 7.70 15.62 18.49
CA ARG A 361 8.91 16.42 18.81
C ARG A 361 10.18 15.57 18.97
N ASN A 362 10.05 14.38 19.56
CA ASN A 362 11.15 13.41 19.67
C ASN A 362 11.33 12.53 18.42
N SER A 363 10.39 12.57 17.47
CA SER A 363 10.42 11.74 16.27
C SER A 363 11.22 12.42 15.16
N MET A 364 10.97 13.69 14.85
CA MET A 364 11.65 14.36 13.73
C MET A 364 13.15 14.55 13.96
N GLU A 365 13.54 15.10 15.12
CA GLU A 365 14.95 15.20 15.54
C GLU A 365 15.64 13.83 15.55
N TYR A 366 14.94 12.79 16.03
CA TYR A 366 15.44 11.42 16.04
C TYR A 366 15.62 10.85 14.63
N MET A 367 14.67 11.09 13.72
CA MET A 367 14.75 10.62 12.34
C MET A 367 15.88 11.34 11.58
N ALA A 368 15.97 12.66 11.71
CA ALA A 368 17.07 13.45 11.13
C ALA A 368 18.44 13.00 11.67
N SER A 369 18.54 12.78 12.99
CA SER A 369 19.76 12.27 13.64
C SER A 369 20.18 10.89 13.11
N ARG A 370 19.22 9.98 12.89
CA ARG A 370 19.50 8.65 12.34
C ARG A 370 19.91 8.69 10.88
N THR A 371 19.24 9.51 10.07
CA THR A 371 19.59 9.71 8.66
C THR A 371 20.99 10.30 8.55
N ARG A 372 21.31 11.33 9.33
CA ARG A 372 22.65 11.92 9.43
C ARG A 372 23.71 10.88 9.83
N GLY A 373 23.41 10.07 10.84
CA GLY A 373 24.29 8.97 11.25
C GLY A 373 24.54 7.94 10.15
N ALA A 374 23.52 7.61 9.36
CA ALA A 374 23.65 6.68 8.24
C ALA A 374 24.52 7.27 7.11
N ILE A 375 24.37 8.56 6.80
CA ILE A 375 25.22 9.30 5.84
C ILE A 375 26.67 9.35 6.33
N LEU A 376 26.90 9.68 7.60
CA LEU A 376 28.26 9.77 8.18
C LEU A 376 28.99 8.41 8.22
N ASN A 377 28.29 7.35 8.63
CA ASN A 377 28.86 6.00 8.63
C ASN A 377 29.31 5.57 7.22
N PHE A 378 28.64 6.03 6.17
CA PHE A 378 29.02 5.76 4.80
C PHE A 378 30.33 6.45 4.38
N TYR A 379 30.52 7.73 4.71
CA TYR A 379 31.81 8.42 4.46
C TYR A 379 32.98 7.71 5.15
N ILE A 380 32.74 7.21 6.37
CA ILE A 380 33.72 6.43 7.10
C ILE A 380 34.03 5.12 6.35
N ASP A 381 33.00 4.37 5.95
CA ASP A 381 33.15 3.11 5.21
C ASP A 381 33.82 3.27 3.83
N LEU A 382 33.63 4.40 3.13
CA LEU A 382 34.34 4.74 1.88
C LEU A 382 35.81 5.10 2.11
N SER A 383 36.12 5.76 3.23
CA SER A 383 37.48 6.18 3.58
C SER A 383 38.34 5.00 4.05
N THR A 384 37.71 3.94 4.56
CA THR A 384 38.34 2.64 4.78
C THR A 384 38.37 1.86 3.48
N ARG A 385 39.54 1.31 3.09
CA ARG A 385 39.75 0.66 1.78
C ARG A 385 38.84 -0.54 1.47
N GLU A 386 38.03 -1.01 2.42
CA GLU A 386 37.10 -2.12 2.25
C GLU A 386 35.81 -1.82 3.03
N PRO A 387 34.72 -1.45 2.33
CA PRO A 387 33.41 -1.30 2.96
C PRO A 387 32.94 -2.61 3.60
N ARG A 388 32.11 -2.55 4.63
CA ARG A 388 31.64 -3.75 5.38
C ARG A 388 30.96 -4.84 4.52
N TRP A 389 30.49 -4.51 3.32
CA TRP A 389 29.89 -5.43 2.35
C TRP A 389 30.91 -6.17 1.47
N TYR A 390 32.21 -5.94 1.67
CA TYR A 390 33.29 -6.62 0.93
C TYR A 390 33.64 -8.01 1.52
N TYR A 391 33.08 -8.37 2.68
CA TYR A 391 33.36 -9.63 3.42
C TYR A 391 32.14 -10.54 3.54
#